data_AF-A0A837G0G9-F1
#
_entry.id   AF-A0A837G0G9-F1
#
_cell.length_a   1.000
_cell.length_b   1.000
_cell.length_c   1.000
_cell.angle_alpha   90.00
_cell.angle_beta   90.00
_cell.angle_gamma   90.00
#
_symmetry.space_group_name_H-M   'P 1'
#
loop_
_entity.id
_entity.type
_entity.pdbx_description
1 polymer ?
#
loop_
_entity_poly.entity_id
_entity_poly.type
_entity_poly.pdbx_seq_one_letter_code
_entity_poly.pdbx_strand_id
1 'polypeptide(L)'
;KTNGNANTAEADDIGEMRAYYLEGDDKVYLDFDGREISVPAGVQDIFVEVDTVDDNAAPVHEGSERFQLVVRDVDGVTTDSNGKAKAAAFIDDSGNGAGDNPDDDRPDITTISSPTVDEGGTAVFDVTLSNPSELATPVTMTLANGTAESDDYTTNQITV
;
A
#
# COMPACT_ATOMS: atom_id res chain seq x y z
N LYS A 1 14.29 21.27 11.36
CA LYS A 1 13.42 20.96 10.21
C LYS A 1 13.90 19.63 9.62
N THR A 2 13.27 18.51 9.98
CA THR A 2 13.40 17.26 9.22
C THR A 2 12.19 17.23 8.29
N ASN A 3 12.43 17.60 7.02
CA ASN A 3 11.48 17.44 5.92
C ASN A 3 11.11 15.95 5.81
N GLY A 4 9.83 15.65 5.55
CA GLY A 4 9.24 14.30 5.45
C GLY A 4 9.76 13.46 4.29
N ASN A 5 11.06 13.19 4.25
CA ASN A 5 11.74 12.52 3.13
C ASN A 5 11.63 10.98 3.13
N ALA A 6 10.57 10.41 3.71
CA ALA A 6 10.20 9.01 3.45
C ALA A 6 8.74 8.73 3.86
N ASN A 7 7.83 9.68 3.65
CA ASN A 7 6.43 9.29 3.49
C ASN A 7 6.31 8.82 2.05
N THR A 8 5.89 7.58 1.86
CA THR A 8 5.71 6.99 0.53
C THR A 8 4.24 6.89 0.18
N ALA A 9 3.36 6.73 1.19
CA ALA A 9 1.93 6.73 0.98
C ALA A 9 1.51 8.00 0.25
N GLU A 10 0.75 7.79 -0.80
CA GLU A 10 0.23 8.78 -1.70
C GLU A 10 -0.96 9.52 -1.06
N ALA A 11 -1.45 10.53 -1.76
CA ALA A 11 -2.57 11.31 -1.24
C ALA A 11 -3.89 10.54 -1.29
N ASP A 12 -3.99 9.60 -2.24
CA ASP A 12 -5.22 8.85 -2.49
C ASP A 12 -5.39 7.68 -1.51
N ASP A 13 -4.33 7.22 -0.83
CA ASP A 13 -4.39 6.13 0.17
C ASP A 13 -4.85 6.61 1.55
N ILE A 14 -4.84 7.92 1.78
CA ILE A 14 -5.12 8.53 3.08
C ILE A 14 -6.49 9.21 3.07
N GLY A 15 -7.38 8.69 3.89
CA GLY A 15 -8.72 9.22 4.10
C GLY A 15 -8.80 10.30 5.16
N GLU A 16 -9.95 10.34 5.85
CA GLU A 16 -10.23 11.35 6.87
C GLU A 16 -9.41 11.11 8.14
N MET A 17 -8.86 12.19 8.71
CA MET A 17 -8.24 12.18 10.04
C MET A 17 -9.23 12.74 11.06
N ARG A 18 -9.45 12.00 12.16
CA ARG A 18 -10.28 12.44 13.30
C ARG A 18 -9.55 12.23 14.61
N ALA A 19 -9.77 13.12 15.58
CA ALA A 19 -9.25 12.96 16.92
C ALA A 19 -10.39 12.84 17.93
N TYR A 20 -10.21 12.04 18.98
CA TYR A 20 -11.19 11.86 20.04
C TYR A 20 -10.53 11.61 21.40
N TYR A 21 -11.28 11.76 22.47
CA TYR A 21 -10.92 11.23 23.79
C TYR A 21 -12.00 10.27 24.29
N LEU A 22 -11.69 9.50 25.32
CA LEU A 22 -12.64 8.57 25.92
C LEU A 22 -13.30 9.20 27.16
N GLU A 23 -14.63 9.24 27.17
CA GLU A 23 -15.43 9.56 28.35
C GLU A 23 -16.10 8.26 28.84
N GLY A 24 -15.43 7.57 29.77
CA GLY A 24 -15.74 6.17 30.05
C GLY A 24 -15.30 5.30 28.87
N ASP A 25 -16.23 4.55 28.27
CA ASP A 25 -15.98 3.73 27.07
C ASP A 25 -16.41 4.44 25.77
N ASP A 26 -17.06 5.61 25.87
CA ASP A 26 -17.59 6.33 24.71
C ASP A 26 -16.54 7.24 24.07
N LYS A 27 -16.48 7.23 22.74
CA LYS A 27 -15.63 8.15 21.96
C LYS A 27 -16.30 9.51 21.86
N VAL A 28 -15.60 10.56 22.29
CA VAL A 28 -16.01 11.95 22.10
C VAL A 28 -15.04 12.61 21.12
N TYR A 29 -15.52 12.86 19.90
CA TYR A 29 -14.72 13.49 18.85
C TYR A 29 -14.45 14.97 19.15
N LEU A 30 -13.21 15.38 18.88
CA LEU A 30 -12.76 16.75 19.00
C LEU A 30 -13.06 17.49 17.70
N ASP A 31 -13.59 18.71 17.83
CA ASP A 31 -13.84 19.57 16.68
C ASP A 31 -12.50 20.04 16.08
N PHE A 32 -12.41 19.95 14.76
CA PHE A 32 -11.25 20.45 14.01
C PHE A 32 -11.66 21.74 13.31
N ASP A 33 -11.11 22.86 13.76
CA ASP A 33 -11.48 24.18 13.25
C ASP A 33 -10.80 24.52 11.89
N GLY A 34 -10.11 23.54 11.31
CA GLY A 34 -9.32 23.70 10.08
C GLY A 34 -7.85 24.06 10.32
N ARG A 35 -7.44 24.30 11.58
CA ARG A 35 -6.04 24.53 11.97
C ARG A 35 -5.61 23.66 13.13
N GLU A 36 -6.46 23.49 14.13
CA GLU A 36 -6.13 22.83 15.38
C GLU A 36 -7.33 22.08 15.98
N ILE A 37 -7.01 21.21 16.93
CA ILE A 37 -8.00 20.60 17.84
C ILE A 37 -7.79 21.21 19.23
N SER A 38 -8.87 21.36 20.00
CA SER A 38 -8.78 21.78 21.40
C SER A 38 -9.03 20.60 22.32
N VAL A 39 -8.04 20.24 23.14
CA VAL A 39 -8.18 19.21 24.18
C VAL A 39 -8.91 19.82 25.39
N PRO A 40 -10.05 19.25 25.85
CA PRO A 40 -10.79 19.79 26.99
C PRO A 40 -10.00 19.74 28.30
N ALA A 41 -10.32 20.65 29.23
CA ALA A 41 -9.70 20.67 30.54
C ALA A 41 -9.93 19.36 31.30
N GLY A 42 -8.87 18.78 31.86
CA GLY A 42 -8.93 17.53 32.61
C GLY A 42 -8.76 16.27 31.76
N VAL A 43 -8.78 16.37 30.42
CA VAL A 43 -8.43 15.28 29.50
C VAL A 43 -6.91 15.21 29.36
N GLN A 44 -6.35 14.00 29.45
CA GLN A 44 -4.91 13.74 29.31
C GLN A 44 -4.59 12.91 28.08
N ASP A 45 -5.50 11.99 27.73
CA ASP A 45 -5.33 11.07 26.62
C ASP A 45 -6.27 11.46 25.47
N ILE A 46 -5.69 11.54 24.28
CA ILE A 46 -6.42 11.65 23.02
C ILE A 46 -5.93 10.55 22.08
N PHE A 47 -6.80 10.20 21.15
CA PHE A 47 -6.59 9.20 20.14
C PHE A 47 -6.79 9.85 18.77
N VAL A 48 -6.05 9.38 17.79
CA VAL A 48 -6.15 9.85 16.40
C VAL A 48 -6.46 8.64 15.54
N GLU A 49 -7.52 8.75 14.75
CA GLU A 49 -7.89 7.83 13.70
C GLU A 49 -7.57 8.47 12.36
N VAL A 50 -7.02 7.66 11.46
CA VAL A 50 -6.77 8.03 10.08
C VAL A 50 -7.37 6.91 9.25
N ASP A 51 -8.42 7.22 8.50
CA ASP A 51 -8.98 6.27 7.55
C ASP A 51 -7.95 6.05 6.43
N THR A 52 -7.92 4.83 5.89
CA THR A 52 -7.15 4.49 4.69
C THR A 52 -8.11 4.16 3.56
N VAL A 53 -7.64 4.31 2.32
CA VAL A 53 -8.45 4.06 1.12
C VAL A 53 -7.98 2.76 0.50
N ASP A 54 -8.93 1.84 0.32
CA ASP A 54 -8.75 0.56 -0.36
C ASP A 54 -9.17 0.75 -1.82
N ASP A 55 -8.35 0.25 -2.75
CA ASP A 55 -8.51 0.40 -4.19
C ASP A 55 -9.19 -0.80 -4.87
N ASN A 56 -9.86 -1.69 -4.11
CA ASN A 56 -10.49 -2.95 -4.53
C ASN A 56 -11.27 -2.93 -5.87
N ALA A 57 -11.78 -1.77 -6.27
CA ALA A 57 -12.47 -1.61 -7.55
C ALA A 57 -11.53 -1.69 -8.77
N ALA A 58 -10.26 -1.29 -8.60
CA ALA A 58 -9.19 -1.36 -9.57
C ALA A 58 -7.83 -1.60 -8.85
N PRO A 59 -7.60 -2.81 -8.32
CA PRO A 59 -6.43 -3.15 -7.51
C PRO A 59 -5.09 -2.75 -8.13
N VAL A 60 -4.15 -2.28 -7.32
CA VAL A 60 -2.76 -2.00 -7.70
C VAL A 60 -1.83 -2.52 -6.61
N HIS A 61 -0.83 -3.33 -6.98
CA HIS A 61 0.18 -3.75 -6.01
C HIS A 61 1.29 -2.69 -5.86
N GLU A 62 1.16 -1.81 -4.87
CA GLU A 62 2.03 -0.68 -4.53
C GLU A 62 3.13 -1.06 -3.50
N GLY A 63 2.87 -2.09 -2.70
CA GLY A 63 3.72 -2.56 -1.62
C GLY A 63 3.44 -1.90 -0.27
N SER A 64 4.42 -2.01 0.65
CA SER A 64 4.29 -1.36 1.96
C SER A 64 4.67 0.11 1.88
N GLU A 65 3.71 0.95 2.23
CA GLU A 65 3.83 2.38 2.20
C GLU A 65 3.78 3.02 3.58
N ARG A 66 4.30 4.24 3.72
CA ARG A 66 4.47 4.90 5.01
C ARG A 66 3.85 6.30 5.02
N PHE A 67 3.10 6.61 6.07
CA PHE A 67 2.73 7.99 6.41
C PHE A 67 3.10 8.34 7.86
N GLN A 68 3.03 9.63 8.21
CA GLN A 68 3.50 10.13 9.50
C GLN A 68 2.53 11.15 10.11
N LEU A 69 2.12 10.89 11.36
CA LEU A 69 1.49 11.86 12.24
C LEU A 69 2.57 12.74 12.89
N VAL A 70 2.40 14.05 12.81
CA VAL A 70 3.26 15.05 13.48
C VAL A 70 2.38 15.96 14.31
N VAL A 71 2.56 15.93 15.63
CA VAL A 71 1.87 16.85 16.55
C VAL A 71 2.71 18.10 16.69
N ARG A 72 2.11 19.29 16.76
CA ARG A 72 2.84 20.53 17.05
C ARG A 72 2.13 21.27 18.15
N ASP A 73 2.92 21.84 19.04
CA ASP A 73 2.43 22.77 20.04
C ASP A 73 1.85 24.03 19.37
N VAL A 74 0.77 24.52 19.96
CA VAL A 74 0.21 25.83 19.67
C VAL A 74 0.31 26.68 20.93
N ASP A 75 0.77 27.93 20.76
CA ASP A 75 0.85 28.96 21.80
C ASP A 75 1.62 28.59 23.08
N GLY A 76 2.52 27.60 23.04
CA GLY A 76 3.36 27.24 24.19
C GLY A 76 2.64 26.46 25.28
N VAL A 77 1.47 25.88 24.98
CA VAL A 77 0.66 25.11 25.95
C VAL A 77 1.34 23.77 26.27
N THR A 78 2.02 23.20 25.30
CA THR A 78 2.82 21.97 25.40
C THR A 78 4.29 22.24 25.07
N THR A 79 5.16 21.26 25.30
CA THR A 79 6.60 21.42 25.04
C THR A 79 7.02 21.05 23.60
N ASP A 80 6.04 20.74 22.73
CA ASP A 80 6.29 20.24 21.39
C ASP A 80 6.29 21.32 20.28
N SER A 81 6.93 22.46 20.55
CA SER A 81 6.95 23.63 19.67
C SER A 81 7.77 23.47 18.39
N ASN A 82 8.02 22.23 17.93
CA ASN A 82 8.69 21.94 16.67
C ASN A 82 8.31 20.61 16.00
N GLY A 83 7.30 19.90 16.49
CA GLY A 83 6.91 18.60 15.91
C GLY A 83 7.91 17.49 16.18
N LYS A 84 8.39 17.44 17.42
CA LYS A 84 9.21 16.36 17.97
C LYS A 84 8.38 15.11 18.20
N ALA A 85 7.12 15.21 18.63
CA ALA A 85 6.25 14.06 18.73
C ALA A 85 5.81 13.67 17.31
N LYS A 86 6.30 12.51 16.90
CA LYS A 86 6.02 11.93 15.58
C LYS A 86 5.77 10.44 15.75
N ALA A 87 4.77 9.94 15.04
CA ALA A 87 4.49 8.53 14.90
C ALA A 87 4.30 8.21 13.42
N ALA A 88 4.66 7.00 13.01
CA ALA A 88 4.45 6.56 11.64
C ALA A 88 3.55 5.34 11.62
N ALA A 89 2.79 5.24 10.54
CA ALA A 89 1.93 4.12 10.22
C ALA A 89 2.26 3.65 8.79
N PHE A 90 1.85 2.43 8.50
CA PHE A 90 2.09 1.78 7.22
C PHE A 90 0.79 1.24 6.63
N ILE A 91 0.67 1.35 5.32
CA ILE A 91 -0.35 0.71 4.49
C ILE A 91 0.33 -0.45 3.77
N ASP A 92 -0.34 -1.59 3.65
CA ASP A 92 0.25 -2.84 3.14
C ASP A 92 -0.82 -3.64 2.39
N ASP A 93 -0.48 -3.99 1.15
CA ASP A 93 -1.29 -4.71 0.16
C ASP A 93 -0.84 -6.18 -0.02
N SER A 94 -0.03 -6.69 0.93
CA SER A 94 0.54 -8.04 0.84
C SER A 94 -0.35 -9.15 1.44
N GLY A 95 -1.56 -8.81 1.87
CA GLY A 95 -2.47 -9.71 2.58
C GLY A 95 -2.11 -9.97 4.04
N ASN A 96 -1.08 -9.30 4.59
CA ASN A 96 -0.58 -9.50 5.95
C ASN A 96 -0.96 -8.38 6.92
N GLY A 97 -1.71 -7.38 6.45
CA GLY A 97 -2.19 -6.27 7.27
C GLY A 97 -3.01 -6.72 8.48
N ALA A 98 -2.99 -5.93 9.55
CA ALA A 98 -3.84 -6.17 10.71
C ALA A 98 -5.28 -5.75 10.40
N GLY A 99 -6.25 -6.66 10.49
CA GLY A 99 -7.67 -6.38 10.25
C GLY A 99 -8.48 -7.63 9.92
N ASP A 100 -9.80 -7.49 9.82
CA ASP A 100 -10.72 -8.60 9.49
C ASP A 100 -10.74 -8.92 7.98
N ASN A 101 -10.22 -8.02 7.13
CA ASN A 101 -10.16 -8.18 5.69
C ASN A 101 -8.81 -7.63 5.17
N PRO A 102 -7.72 -8.40 5.30
CA PRO A 102 -6.43 -7.95 4.80
C PRO A 102 -6.47 -7.83 3.27
N ASP A 103 -5.97 -6.72 2.75
CA ASP A 103 -5.92 -6.46 1.31
C ASP A 103 -4.71 -7.13 0.69
N ASP A 104 -4.91 -7.87 -0.40
CA ASP A 104 -3.87 -8.62 -1.10
C ASP A 104 -3.96 -8.41 -2.60
N ASP A 105 -3.33 -7.33 -3.05
CA ASP A 105 -3.38 -6.91 -4.46
C ASP A 105 -2.25 -7.49 -5.29
N ARG A 106 -1.49 -8.45 -4.75
CA ARG A 106 -0.42 -9.12 -5.51
C ARG A 106 -1.00 -9.74 -6.79
N PRO A 107 -0.41 -9.45 -7.96
CA PRO A 107 -0.99 -9.90 -9.21
C PRO A 107 -0.84 -11.41 -9.41
N ASP A 108 -1.93 -12.04 -9.82
CA ASP A 108 -1.98 -13.42 -10.29
C ASP A 108 -1.79 -13.49 -11.82
N ILE A 109 -1.17 -14.55 -12.32
CA ILE A 109 -1.19 -14.86 -13.77
C ILE A 109 -2.57 -15.44 -14.12
N THR A 110 -3.35 -14.68 -14.90
CA THR A 110 -4.71 -15.07 -15.26
C THR A 110 -4.77 -15.88 -16.56
N THR A 111 -3.95 -15.51 -17.55
CA THR A 111 -3.93 -16.19 -18.85
C THR A 111 -2.54 -16.23 -19.47
N ILE A 112 -2.30 -17.29 -20.24
CA ILE A 112 -1.16 -17.43 -21.15
C ILE A 112 -1.73 -17.81 -22.52
N SER A 113 -1.36 -17.07 -23.57
CA SER A 113 -1.84 -17.37 -24.93
C SER A 113 -1.21 -18.66 -25.49
N SER A 114 -1.87 -19.27 -26.47
CA SER A 114 -1.43 -20.52 -27.12
C SER A 114 -1.24 -20.31 -28.62
N PRO A 115 -0.09 -19.75 -29.06
CA PRO A 115 0.15 -19.45 -30.46
C PRO A 115 0.42 -20.72 -31.28
N THR A 116 0.14 -20.65 -32.58
CA THR A 116 0.63 -21.60 -33.59
C THR A 116 1.49 -20.83 -34.58
N VAL A 117 2.69 -21.32 -34.85
CA VAL A 117 3.65 -20.67 -35.75
C VAL A 117 4.25 -21.70 -36.69
N ASP A 118 4.64 -21.25 -37.88
CA ASP A 118 5.40 -22.07 -38.82
C ASP A 118 6.83 -22.30 -38.30
N GLU A 119 7.43 -23.42 -38.70
CA GLU A 119 8.83 -23.72 -38.38
C GLU A 119 9.78 -22.59 -38.83
N GLY A 120 10.70 -22.21 -37.95
CA GLY A 120 11.59 -21.07 -38.15
C GLY A 120 10.98 -19.70 -37.81
N GLY A 121 9.69 -19.65 -37.44
CA GLY A 121 9.01 -18.47 -36.90
C GLY A 121 9.26 -18.24 -35.41
N THR A 122 8.78 -17.10 -34.89
CA THR A 122 8.83 -16.76 -33.46
C THR A 122 7.46 -16.94 -32.83
N ALA A 123 7.33 -17.85 -31.87
CA ALA A 123 6.16 -17.97 -31.01
C ALA A 123 6.19 -16.89 -29.92
N VAL A 124 5.14 -16.08 -29.84
CA VAL A 124 4.95 -15.08 -28.78
C VAL A 124 3.85 -15.59 -27.85
N PHE A 125 4.19 -15.83 -26.59
CA PHE A 125 3.24 -16.14 -25.54
C PHE A 125 2.90 -14.84 -24.81
N ASP A 126 1.62 -14.45 -24.85
CA ASP A 126 1.11 -13.31 -24.10
C ASP A 126 0.74 -13.79 -22.70
N VAL A 127 1.37 -13.22 -21.68
CA VAL A 127 1.08 -13.48 -20.26
C VAL A 127 0.31 -12.30 -19.70
N THR A 128 -0.87 -12.54 -19.14
CA THR A 128 -1.71 -11.49 -18.54
C THR A 128 -1.75 -11.63 -17.03
N LEU A 129 -1.50 -10.53 -16.32
CA LEU A 129 -1.67 -10.42 -14.87
C LEU A 129 -3.07 -9.92 -14.52
N SER A 130 -3.57 -10.21 -13.31
CA SER A 130 -4.89 -9.78 -12.83
C SER A 130 -5.02 -8.27 -12.70
N ASN A 131 -3.92 -7.60 -12.33
CA ASN A 131 -3.86 -6.18 -12.03
C ASN A 131 -2.39 -5.68 -12.16
N PRO A 132 -2.17 -4.36 -12.25
CA PRO A 132 -0.82 -3.80 -12.30
C PRO A 132 -0.10 -3.91 -10.94
N SER A 133 1.23 -3.81 -10.98
CA SER A 133 2.06 -3.58 -9.81
C SER A 133 2.98 -2.39 -10.06
N GLU A 134 3.15 -1.54 -9.05
CA GLU A 134 4.16 -0.49 -9.03
C GLU A 134 5.54 -1.02 -8.62
N LEU A 135 5.56 -2.23 -8.05
CA LEU A 135 6.77 -2.97 -7.74
C LEU A 135 7.17 -3.89 -8.89
N ALA A 136 8.47 -4.18 -8.98
CA ALA A 136 8.95 -5.21 -9.89
C ALA A 136 8.41 -6.58 -9.45
N THR A 137 7.58 -7.21 -10.28
CA THR A 137 7.05 -8.56 -10.05
C THR A 137 7.90 -9.60 -10.79
N PRO A 138 8.84 -10.29 -10.12
CA PRO A 138 9.69 -11.27 -10.78
C PRO A 138 8.90 -12.52 -11.17
N VAL A 139 9.13 -13.03 -12.38
CA VAL A 139 8.50 -14.26 -12.87
C VAL A 139 9.54 -15.21 -13.45
N THR A 140 9.36 -16.51 -13.19
CA THR A 140 10.22 -17.55 -13.76
C THR A 140 9.49 -18.25 -14.88
N MET A 141 10.13 -18.32 -16.06
CA MET A 141 9.57 -18.99 -17.23
C MET A 141 10.41 -20.20 -17.61
N THR A 142 9.73 -21.31 -17.90
CA THR A 142 10.35 -22.57 -18.37
C THR A 142 9.54 -23.14 -19.52
N LEU A 143 10.23 -23.65 -20.53
CA LEU A 143 9.61 -24.42 -21.61
C LEU A 143 9.69 -25.91 -21.29
N ALA A 144 8.68 -26.67 -21.71
CA ALA A 144 8.62 -28.11 -21.55
C ALA A 144 8.29 -28.78 -22.89
N ASN A 145 8.91 -29.94 -23.15
CA ASN A 145 8.68 -30.69 -24.37
C ASN A 145 7.24 -31.21 -24.46
N GLY A 146 6.74 -31.25 -25.69
CA GLY A 146 5.47 -31.87 -26.06
C GLY A 146 5.68 -32.79 -27.25
N THR A 147 4.99 -32.52 -28.37
CA THR A 147 5.37 -33.13 -29.66
C THR A 147 6.55 -32.41 -30.33
N ALA A 148 6.79 -31.16 -29.94
CA ALA A 148 8.03 -30.45 -30.20
C ALA A 148 9.00 -30.73 -29.04
N GLU A 149 10.22 -31.10 -29.37
CA GLU A 149 11.27 -31.55 -28.45
C GLU A 149 12.36 -30.48 -28.32
N SER A 150 13.38 -30.75 -27.50
CA SER A 150 14.46 -29.79 -27.20
C SER A 150 15.32 -29.39 -28.40
N ASP A 151 15.23 -30.12 -29.51
CA ASP A 151 15.95 -29.79 -30.75
C ASP A 151 15.15 -28.85 -31.65
N ASP A 152 13.85 -28.65 -31.38
CA ASP A 152 12.95 -27.78 -32.15
C ASP A 152 12.98 -26.32 -31.66
N TYR A 153 13.42 -26.09 -30.42
CA TYR A 153 13.50 -24.76 -29.82
C TYR A 153 14.66 -24.65 -28.84
N THR A 154 15.18 -23.44 -28.67
CA THR A 154 16.23 -23.19 -27.67
C THR A 154 15.61 -22.95 -26.30
N THR A 155 16.00 -23.74 -25.30
CA THR A 155 15.63 -23.49 -23.91
C THR A 155 16.55 -22.45 -23.29
N ASN A 156 16.02 -21.26 -23.04
CA ASN A 156 16.63 -20.30 -22.13
C ASN A 156 15.72 -20.20 -20.90
N GLN A 157 16.25 -20.49 -19.71
CA GLN A 157 15.56 -20.08 -18.49
C GLN A 157 15.67 -18.56 -18.42
N ILE A 158 14.53 -17.87 -18.54
CA ILE A 158 14.46 -16.42 -18.36
C ILE A 158 13.89 -16.19 -16.97
N THR A 159 14.71 -15.61 -16.11
CA THR A 159 14.24 -14.90 -14.92
C THR A 159 14.10 -13.45 -15.33
N VAL A 160 12.86 -12.95 -15.39
CA VAL A 160 12.56 -11.52 -15.60
C VAL A 160 12.24 -10.90 -14.26
#